data_AF-A0A6N6VVI9-F1
#
_entry.id   AF-A0A6N6VVI9-F1
#
_cell.length_a   1.000
_cell.length_b   1.000
_cell.length_c   1.000
_cell.angle_alpha   90.00
_cell.angle_beta   90.00
_cell.angle_gamma   90.00
#
_symmetry.space_group_name_H-M   'P 1'
#
loop_
_entity.id
_entity.type
_entity.pdbx_description
1 polymer ?
#
loop_
_entity_poly.entity_id
_entity_poly.type
_entity_poly.pdbx_seq_one_letter_code
_entity_poly.pdbx_strand_id
1 'polypeptide(L)'
;MSTGKNIVCFDNPYLFFEQMGDFNFNIPIYNDSELGQEKKGEEFAKDIYDKGFKEIYLATGHLPEYFPQIEWIKWTKDKAPPWIN
;
A
#
# COMPACT_ATOMS: atom_id res chain seq x y z
N MET A 1 0.69 25.80 10.34
CA MET A 1 0.55 25.74 8.87
C MET A 1 0.34 24.28 8.52
N SER A 2 -0.85 23.90 8.10
CA SER A 2 -1.13 22.53 7.67
C SER A 2 -0.42 22.32 6.34
N THR A 3 0.68 21.58 6.34
CA THR A 3 1.39 21.19 5.12
C THR A 3 0.44 20.36 4.25
N GLY A 4 0.05 20.91 3.10
CA GLY A 4 -0.84 20.23 2.17
C GLY A 4 -0.20 18.93 1.69
N LYS A 5 -0.74 17.79 2.11
CA LYS A 5 -0.34 16.48 1.57
C LYS A 5 -1.13 16.26 0.28
N ASN A 6 -0.42 16.02 -0.82
CA ASN A 6 -1.04 15.59 -2.06
C ASN A 6 -1.27 14.08 -1.98
N ILE A 7 -2.52 13.67 -2.12
CA ILE A 7 -2.93 12.26 -2.13
C ILE A 7 -3.43 11.96 -3.53
N VAL A 8 -2.89 10.90 -4.14
CA VAL A 8 -3.39 10.35 -5.40
C VAL A 8 -4.01 9.00 -5.08
N CYS A 9 -5.25 8.81 -5.51
CA CYS A 9 -6.00 7.58 -5.29
C CYS A 9 -6.23 6.89 -6.63
N PHE A 10 -6.09 5.56 -6.63
CA PHE A 10 -6.40 4.71 -7.76
C PHE A 10 -7.44 3.69 -7.30
N ASP A 11 -8.50 3.53 -8.08
CA ASP A 11 -9.51 2.49 -7.89
C ASP A 11 -9.10 1.16 -8.55
N ASN A 12 -8.05 1.20 -9.36
CA ASN A 12 -7.50 0.06 -10.08
C ASN A 12 -5.96 0.08 -10.00
N PRO A 13 -5.31 -1.00 -9.51
CA PRO A 13 -3.85 -1.08 -9.40
C PRO A 13 -3.15 -0.93 -10.76
N TYR A 14 -3.77 -1.34 -11.87
CA TYR A 14 -3.18 -1.16 -13.21
C TYR A 14 -3.02 0.30 -13.60
N LEU A 15 -3.93 1.19 -13.18
CA LEU A 15 -3.80 2.63 -13.42
C LEU A 15 -2.61 3.23 -12.67
N PHE A 16 -2.30 2.68 -11.48
CA PHE A 16 -1.08 3.05 -10.77
C PHE A 16 0.16 2.65 -11.57
N PHE A 17 0.23 1.43 -12.12
CA PHE A 17 1.38 0.99 -12.92
C PHE A 17 1.57 1.79 -14.21
N GLU A 18 0.51 2.28 -14.83
CA GLU A 18 0.61 3.17 -16.00
C GLU A 18 1.24 4.52 -15.65
N GLN A 19 0.97 5.04 -14.45
CA GLN A 19 1.44 6.36 -13.98
C GLN A 19 2.65 6.28 -13.04
N MET A 20 3.13 5.07 -12.70
CA MET A 20 4.15 4.88 -11.67
C MET A 20 5.45 5.63 -11.97
N GLY A 21 5.74 5.88 -13.26
CA GLY A 21 6.92 6.60 -13.73
C GLY A 21 6.95 8.08 -13.34
N ASP A 22 5.81 8.66 -12.96
CA ASP A 22 5.71 10.06 -12.54
C ASP A 22 6.01 10.25 -11.03
N PHE A 23 6.15 9.15 -10.29
CA PHE A 23 6.38 9.16 -8.85
C PHE A 23 7.82 8.83 -8.47
N ASN A 24 8.28 9.42 -7.36
CA ASN A 24 9.54 9.03 -6.74
C ASN A 24 9.38 7.71 -5.96
N PHE A 25 10.34 6.79 -6.04
CA PHE A 25 10.29 5.50 -5.34
C PHE A 25 10.20 5.57 -3.80
N ASN A 26 10.50 6.73 -3.21
CA ASN A 26 10.42 6.96 -1.76
C ASN A 26 9.03 7.44 -1.29
N ILE A 27 8.01 7.52 -2.16
CA ILE A 27 6.67 7.88 -1.71
C ILE A 27 6.01 6.73 -0.92
N PRO A 28 5.23 7.04 0.12
CA PRO A 28 4.44 6.03 0.81
C PRO A 28 3.28 5.57 -0.08
N ILE A 29 3.17 4.25 -0.27
CA ILE A 29 2.09 3.60 -1.02
C ILE A 29 1.26 2.79 -0.05
N TYR A 30 -0.04 3.03 -0.05
CA TYR A 30 -1.01 2.27 0.74
C TYR A 30 -1.80 1.39 -0.21
N ASN A 31 -1.61 0.08 -0.10
CA ASN A 31 -2.31 -0.90 -0.91
C ASN A 31 -3.37 -1.61 -0.08
N ASP A 32 -4.60 -1.70 -0.58
CA ASP A 32 -5.62 -2.51 0.09
C ASP A 32 -5.33 -4.00 -0.14
N SER A 33 -5.55 -4.85 0.86
CA SER A 33 -5.42 -6.31 0.68
C SER A 33 -6.49 -6.88 -0.24
N GLU A 34 -7.69 -6.30 -0.22
CA GLU A 34 -8.88 -6.83 -0.89
C GLU A 34 -9.26 -5.93 -2.06
N LEU A 35 -8.55 -6.11 -3.18
CA LEU A 35 -8.76 -5.31 -4.40
C LEU A 35 -9.87 -5.84 -5.32
N GLY A 36 -10.59 -6.90 -4.90
CA GLY A 36 -11.69 -7.50 -5.68
C GLY A 36 -11.31 -8.04 -7.07
N GLN A 37 -10.02 -8.13 -7.36
CA GLN A 37 -9.43 -8.50 -8.66
C GLN A 37 -8.89 -9.95 -8.63
N GLU A 38 -8.35 -10.42 -9.75
CA GLU A 38 -7.74 -11.76 -9.89
C GLU A 38 -6.48 -11.97 -9.03
N LYS A 39 -5.90 -10.89 -8.50
CA LYS A 39 -4.64 -10.89 -7.73
C LYS A 39 -4.83 -10.16 -6.40
N LYS A 40 -4.23 -10.69 -5.32
CA LYS A 40 -4.36 -10.11 -3.98
C LYS A 40 -3.48 -8.87 -3.79
N GLY A 41 -3.85 -8.00 -2.84
CA GLY A 41 -3.09 -6.80 -2.54
C GLY A 41 -1.63 -7.06 -2.17
N GLU A 42 -1.33 -8.12 -1.40
CA GLU A 42 0.06 -8.47 -1.07
C GLU A 42 0.92 -8.83 -2.29
N GLU A 43 0.31 -9.40 -3.32
CA GLU A 43 1.02 -9.77 -4.55
C GLU A 43 1.26 -8.53 -5.43
N PHE A 44 0.32 -7.59 -5.47
CA PHE A 44 0.56 -6.29 -6.10
C PHE A 44 1.64 -5.49 -5.37
N ALA A 45 1.65 -5.53 -4.02
CA ALA A 45 2.70 -4.91 -3.23
C ALA A 45 4.08 -5.48 -3.58
N LYS A 46 4.16 -6.77 -3.90
CA LYS A 46 5.40 -7.40 -4.37
C LYS A 46 5.84 -6.81 -5.71
N ASP A 47 4.94 -6.73 -6.68
CA ASP A 47 5.26 -6.16 -7.99
C ASP A 47 5.75 -4.72 -7.86
N ILE A 48 5.10 -3.91 -7.02
CA ILE A 48 5.47 -2.51 -6.76
C ILE A 48 6.87 -2.43 -6.12
N TYR A 49 7.21 -3.35 -5.21
CA TYR A 49 8.54 -3.46 -4.63
C TYR A 49 9.60 -3.82 -5.66
N ASP A 50 9.31 -4.78 -6.54
CA ASP A 50 10.20 -5.21 -7.62
C ASP A 50 10.44 -4.07 -8.64
N LYS A 51 9.54 -3.07 -8.72
CA LYS A 51 9.73 -1.84 -9.51
C LYS A 51 10.60 -0.79 -8.82
N GLY A 52 10.95 -0.96 -7.54
CA GLY A 52 11.91 -0.13 -6.81
C GLY A 52 11.31 0.68 -5.66
N PHE A 53 9.99 0.67 -5.47
CA PHE A 53 9.34 1.32 -4.33
C PHE A 53 9.62 0.56 -3.03
N LYS A 54 9.92 1.28 -1.95
CA LYS A 54 10.30 0.65 -0.66
C LYS A 54 9.39 1.02 0.52
N GLU A 55 8.57 2.04 0.34
CA GLU A 55 7.64 2.55 1.36
C GLU A 55 6.23 2.00 1.09
N ILE A 56 6.06 0.68 1.12
CA ILE A 56 4.79 0.02 0.79
C ILE A 56 4.12 -0.47 2.08
N TYR A 57 2.85 -0.11 2.23
CA TYR A 57 2.02 -0.36 3.40
C TYR A 57 0.78 -1.12 2.96
N LEU A 58 0.39 -2.13 3.72
CA LEU A 58 -0.87 -2.85 3.48
C LEU A 58 -1.96 -2.27 4.39
N ALA A 59 -3.00 -1.72 3.78
CA ALA A 59 -4.22 -1.30 4.45
C ALA A 59 -5.18 -2.49 4.46
N THR A 60 -5.38 -3.10 5.62
CA THR A 60 -6.16 -4.33 5.72
C THR A 60 -6.94 -4.39 7.03
N GLY A 61 -8.10 -5.04 6.99
CA GLY A 61 -8.88 -5.35 8.19
C GLY A 61 -8.40 -6.61 8.91
N HIS A 62 -7.48 -7.38 8.30
CA HIS A 62 -6.95 -8.60 8.86
C HIS A 62 -5.81 -8.32 9.85
N LEU A 63 -5.64 -9.22 10.81
CA LEU A 63 -4.54 -9.12 11.77
C LEU A 63 -3.19 -9.28 11.03
N PRO A 64 -2.11 -8.63 11.49
CA PRO A 64 -0.76 -8.79 10.94
C PRO A 64 -0.32 -10.25 10.78
N GLU A 65 -0.80 -11.14 11.66
CA GLU A 65 -0.52 -12.59 11.65
C GLU A 65 -1.00 -13.31 10.38
N TYR A 66 -1.96 -12.74 9.65
CA TYR A 66 -2.43 -13.27 8.35
C TYR A 66 -1.44 -13.01 7.21
N PHE A 67 -0.46 -12.12 7.42
CA PHE A 67 0.56 -11.76 6.45
C PHE A 67 1.92 -12.20 7.00
N PRO A 68 2.31 -13.47 6.79
CA PRO A 68 3.59 -13.98 7.29
C PRO A 68 4.72 -13.12 6.74
N GLN A 69 5.56 -12.60 7.64
CA GLN A 69 6.67 -11.65 7.42
C GLN A 69 7.00 -11.38 5.95
N ILE A 70 6.31 -10.41 5.37
CA ILE A 70 6.44 -10.06 3.96
C ILE A 70 7.55 -9.01 3.85
N GLU A 71 8.73 -9.40 3.36
CA GLU A 71 9.93 -8.53 3.31
C GLU A 71 9.72 -7.22 2.53
N TRP A 72 8.74 -7.19 1.63
CA TRP A 72 8.41 -6.03 0.80
C TRP A 72 7.34 -5.09 1.40
N ILE A 73 6.74 -5.43 2.54
CA ILE A 73 5.70 -4.62 3.19
C ILE A 73 6.26 -4.07 4.51
N LYS A 74 6.34 -2.74 4.62
CA LYS A 74 6.87 -2.08 5.81
C LYS A 74 5.92 -2.12 7.02
N TRP A 75 4.61 -2.19 6.78
CA TRP A 75 3.62 -2.24 7.86
C TRP A 75 2.27 -2.77 7.36
N THR A 76 1.65 -3.67 8.12
CA THR A 76 0.22 -3.97 8.03
C THR A 76 -0.49 -3.06 9.03
N LYS A 77 -1.13 -1.99 8.56
CA LYS A 77 -1.87 -1.11 9.47
C LYS A 77 -3.22 -1.76 9.72
N ASP A 78 -3.42 -2.22 10.95
CA ASP A 78 -4.70 -2.78 11.35
C ASP A 78 -5.78 -1.67 11.38
N LYS A 79 -7.05 -2.05 11.17
CA LYS A 79 -8.18 -1.10 11.24
C LYS A 79 -8.53 -0.69 12.68
N ALA A 80 -7.84 -1.18 13.71
CA ALA A 80 -8.07 -0.74 15.07
C ALA A 80 -7.51 0.67 15.32
N PRO A 81 -8.27 1.51 16.02
CA PRO A 81 -7.81 2.79 16.52
C PRO A 81 -6.52 2.68 17.35
N PRO A 82 -5.63 3.67 17.24
CA PRO A 82 -5.36 4.49 18.43
C PRO A 82 -5.76 5.94 18.14
N TRP A 83 -7.05 6.19 17.93
CA TRP A 83 -7.62 7.54 17.90
C TRP A 83 -8.45 7.88 19.15
N ILE A 84 -8.59 6.93 20.08
CA ILE A 84 -9.16 7.21 21.40
C ILE A 84 -7.97 7.37 22.34
N ASN A 85 -7.62 8.63 22.57
CA ASN A 85 -6.91 9.07 23.77
C ASN A 85 -7.76 10.18 24.39
#